data_AF-A0ABD1TZG1-F1
#
_entry.id   AF-A0ABD1TZG1-F1
#
_cell.length_a   1.000
_cell.length_b   1.000
_cell.length_c   1.000
_cell.angle_alpha   90.00
_cell.angle_beta   90.00
_cell.angle_gamma   90.00
#
_symmetry.space_group_name_H-M   'P 1'
#
loop_
_entity.id
_entity.type
_entity.pdbx_description
1 polymer ?
#
loop_
_entity_poly.entity_id
_entity_poly.type
_entity_poly.pdbx_seq_one_letter_code
_entity_poly.pdbx_strand_id
1 'polypeptide(L)'
;MDNRAKRVGYRFWQTSLQKKVRYLQRKFSSFKITKVPRKDNSSTDALSNLASANPKYFPSTKTVETMKQPSILNAIKIVDIEFETSWVDQIINSLVRDTLLGNPVEAKTIKFRVAMFTMIDG
;
A
#
# COMPACT_ATOMS: atom_id res chain seq x y z
N MET A 1 9.30 -10.98 25.20
CA MET A 1 9.71 -10.25 23.97
C MET A 1 9.76 -8.76 24.28
N ASP A 2 10.91 -8.11 24.05
CA ASP A 2 11.25 -6.78 24.59
C ASP A 2 10.48 -5.62 23.92
N ASN A 3 9.79 -4.82 24.75
CA ASN A 3 9.03 -3.64 24.35
C ASN A 3 9.91 -2.45 23.94
N ARG A 4 11.23 -2.51 24.14
CA ARG A 4 12.19 -1.48 23.66
C ARG A 4 12.42 -1.59 22.15
N ALA A 5 12.63 -2.79 21.63
CA ALA A 5 12.88 -3.02 20.21
C ALA A 5 11.70 -2.57 19.33
N LYS A 6 10.46 -2.85 19.77
CA LYS A 6 9.23 -2.39 19.09
C LYS A 6 9.12 -0.86 19.07
N ARG A 7 9.48 -0.19 20.17
CA ARG A 7 9.42 1.29 20.31
C ARG A 7 10.44 2.02 19.44
N VAL A 8 11.61 1.43 19.27
CA VAL A 8 12.68 1.98 18.44
C VAL A 8 12.31 1.83 16.96
N GLY A 9 11.89 0.63 16.55
CA GLY A 9 11.40 0.38 15.18
C GLY A 9 10.24 1.31 14.78
N TYR A 10 9.28 1.55 15.69
CA TYR A 10 8.15 2.44 15.43
C TYR A 10 8.58 3.90 15.20
N ARG A 11 9.56 4.39 15.95
CA ARG A 11 10.12 5.75 15.77
C ARG A 11 10.88 5.90 14.45
N PHE A 12 11.66 4.90 14.06
CA PHE A 12 12.32 4.88 12.76
C PHE A 12 11.32 4.85 11.61
N TRP A 13 10.24 4.07 11.75
CA TRP A 13 9.20 4.00 10.73
C TRP A 13 8.43 5.32 10.59
N GLN A 14 8.06 5.95 11.71
CA GLN A 14 7.36 7.24 11.71
C GLN A 14 8.21 8.37 11.10
N THR A 15 9.50 8.43 11.43
CA THR A 15 10.42 9.43 10.87
C THR A 15 10.65 9.24 9.36
N SER A 16 10.69 7.99 8.89
CA SER A 16 10.76 7.66 7.46
C SER A 16 9.51 8.13 6.70
N LEU A 17 8.31 7.85 7.23
CA LEU A 17 7.05 8.31 6.63
C LEU A 17 6.96 9.83 6.57
N GLN A 18 7.34 10.52 7.64
CA GLN A 18 7.35 11.99 7.66
C GLN A 18 8.31 12.58 6.60
N LYS A 19 9.49 11.97 6.40
CA LYS A 19 10.41 12.38 5.33
C LYS A 19 9.78 12.19 3.96
N LYS A 20 9.08 11.07 3.73
CA LYS A 20 8.40 10.81 2.46
C LYS A 20 7.28 11.81 2.21
N VAL A 21 6.44 12.09 3.21
CA VAL A 21 5.36 13.10 3.09
C VAL A 21 5.93 14.47 2.72
N ARG A 22 6.99 14.93 3.40
CA ARG A 22 7.65 16.21 3.08
C ARG A 22 8.24 16.25 1.68
N TYR A 23 8.86 15.14 1.24
CA TYR A 23 9.37 15.03 -0.12
C TYR A 23 8.26 15.17 -1.17
N LEU A 24 7.11 14.52 -0.93
CA LEU A 24 5.95 14.57 -1.84
C LEU A 24 5.25 15.93 -1.85
N GLN A 25 5.16 16.59 -0.69
CA GLN A 25 4.58 17.93 -0.59
C GLN A 25 5.29 18.94 -1.52
N ARG A 26 6.61 18.81 -1.69
CA ARG A 26 7.40 19.66 -2.60
C ARG A 26 7.04 19.48 -4.08
N LYS A 27 6.36 18.39 -4.46
CA LYS A 27 5.92 18.16 -5.85
C LYS A 27 4.65 18.97 -6.19
N PHE A 28 3.95 19.52 -5.20
CA PHE A 28 2.77 20.36 -5.42
C PHE A 28 3.16 21.83 -5.40
N SER A 29 2.61 22.62 -6.34
CA SER A 29 2.81 24.09 -6.37
C SER A 29 2.15 24.79 -5.18
N SER A 30 1.01 24.27 -4.71
CA SER A 30 0.34 24.68 -3.48
C SER A 30 -0.52 23.53 -2.94
N PHE A 31 -0.75 23.48 -1.63
CA PHE A 31 -1.64 22.49 -1.00
C PHE A 31 -2.30 23.07 0.25
N LYS A 32 -3.46 22.52 0.61
CA LYS A 32 -4.18 22.85 1.86
C LYS A 32 -4.47 21.56 2.62
N ILE A 33 -4.15 21.55 3.91
CA ILE A 33 -4.52 20.46 4.81
C ILE A 33 -5.75 20.90 5.59
N THR A 34 -6.84 20.15 5.46
CA THR A 34 -8.08 20.36 6.22
C THR A 34 -8.34 19.19 7.14
N LYS A 35 -8.66 19.48 8.41
CA LYS A 35 -9.08 18.45 9.36
C LYS A 35 -10.57 18.18 9.16
N VAL A 36 -10.90 16.99 8.68
CA VAL A 36 -12.29 16.53 8.53
C VAL A 36 -12.73 15.88 9.85
N PRO A 37 -13.91 16.22 10.40
CA PRO A 37 -14.45 15.55 11.59
C PRO A 37 -14.62 14.04 11.36
N ARG A 38 -14.41 13.25 12.41
CA ARG A 38 -14.43 11.78 12.31
C ARG A 38 -15.78 11.21 11.84
N LYS A 39 -16.89 11.88 12.21
CA LYS A 39 -18.24 11.53 11.76
C LYS A 39 -18.36 11.57 10.23
N ASP A 40 -17.74 12.56 9.61
CA ASP A 40 -17.82 12.81 8.18
C ASP A 40 -16.82 11.95 7.38
N ASN A 41 -15.79 11.40 8.05
CA ASN A 41 -14.86 10.43 7.45
C ASN A 41 -15.33 8.97 7.59
N SER A 42 -16.51 8.71 8.15
CA SER A 42 -17.01 7.36 8.44
C SER A 42 -17.05 6.46 7.20
N SER A 43 -17.49 6.99 6.07
CA SER A 43 -17.51 6.29 4.77
C SER A 43 -16.10 5.92 4.30
N THR A 44 -15.15 6.87 4.36
CA THR A 44 -13.74 6.63 4.00
C THR A 44 -13.08 5.63 4.94
N ASP A 45 -13.35 5.71 6.25
CA ASP A 45 -12.87 4.76 7.24
C ASP A 45 -13.43 3.35 6.95
N ALA A 46 -14.70 3.23 6.55
CA ALA A 46 -15.30 1.96 6.15
C ALA A 46 -14.60 1.36 4.91
N LEU A 47 -14.27 2.19 3.91
CA LEU A 47 -13.52 1.76 2.73
C LEU A 47 -12.07 1.37 3.07
N SER A 48 -11.38 2.14 3.91
CA SER A 48 -10.03 1.83 4.36
C SER A 48 -9.98 0.52 5.15
N ASN A 49 -10.97 0.31 6.01
CA ASN A 49 -11.16 -0.96 6.71
C ASN A 49 -11.47 -2.10 5.76
N LEU A 50 -12.26 -1.86 4.70
CA LEU A 50 -12.54 -2.86 3.66
C LEU A 50 -11.27 -3.24 2.89
N ALA A 51 -10.48 -2.25 2.46
CA ALA A 51 -9.23 -2.48 1.72
C ALA A 51 -8.13 -3.14 2.58
N SER A 52 -8.13 -2.86 3.88
CA SER A 52 -7.18 -3.45 4.84
C SER A 52 -7.65 -4.79 5.40
N ALA A 53 -8.93 -5.12 5.27
CA ALA A 53 -9.48 -6.38 5.75
C ALA A 53 -8.98 -7.53 4.88
N ASN A 54 -8.61 -8.62 5.55
CA ASN A 54 -8.34 -9.87 4.85
C ASN A 54 -9.67 -10.40 4.29
N PRO A 55 -9.74 -10.77 3.01
CA PRO A 55 -10.96 -11.31 2.42
C PRO A 55 -11.55 -12.51 3.15
N LYS A 56 -10.71 -13.30 3.82
CA LYS A 56 -11.12 -14.45 4.64
C LYS A 56 -11.95 -14.07 5.89
N TYR A 57 -11.87 -12.81 6.33
CA TYR A 57 -12.58 -12.31 7.51
C TYR A 57 -13.67 -11.30 7.16
N PHE A 58 -14.10 -11.21 5.89
CA PHE A 58 -15.28 -10.43 5.56
C PHE A 58 -16.50 -11.05 6.24
N PRO A 59 -17.29 -10.28 7.01
CA PRO A 59 -18.58 -10.76 7.46
C PRO A 59 -19.41 -11.10 6.22
N SER A 60 -19.99 -12.31 6.18
CA SER A 60 -20.87 -12.81 5.11
C SER A 60 -22.08 -11.91 4.82
N THR A 61 -22.31 -10.88 5.65
CA THR A 61 -23.37 -9.89 5.53
C THR A 61 -23.03 -8.69 4.65
N LYS A 62 -21.78 -8.55 4.20
CA LYS A 62 -21.38 -7.44 3.30
C LYS A 62 -21.17 -7.97 1.88
N THR A 63 -22.13 -7.69 1.00
CA THR A 63 -22.01 -7.96 -0.43
C THR A 63 -21.01 -6.98 -1.05
N VAL A 64 -19.81 -7.45 -1.36
CA VAL A 64 -18.84 -6.72 -2.18
C VAL A 64 -18.99 -7.23 -3.60
N GLU A 65 -19.53 -6.38 -4.48
CA GLU A 65 -19.65 -6.71 -5.89
C GLU A 65 -18.27 -6.61 -6.56
N THR A 66 -17.78 -7.74 -7.07
CA THR A 66 -16.53 -7.78 -7.83
C THR A 66 -16.86 -7.68 -9.31
N MET A 67 -16.56 -6.53 -9.90
CA MET A 67 -16.74 -6.32 -11.33
C MET A 67 -15.60 -6.98 -12.11
N LYS A 68 -15.92 -7.80 -13.11
CA LYS A 68 -14.93 -8.45 -13.99
C LYS A 68 -14.25 -7.47 -14.95
N GLN A 69 -14.81 -6.28 -15.11
CA GLN A 69 -14.32 -5.22 -15.98
C GLN A 69 -14.31 -3.88 -15.23
N PRO A 70 -13.41 -2.94 -15.56
CA PRO A 70 -13.40 -1.61 -14.95
C PRO A 70 -14.72 -0.89 -15.24
N SER A 71 -15.39 -0.39 -14.21
CA SER A 71 -16.60 0.46 -14.39
C SER A 71 -16.27 1.89 -14.82
N ILE A 72 -15.00 2.29 -14.69
CA ILE A 72 -14.52 3.60 -15.11
C ILE A 72 -13.88 3.42 -16.49
N LEU A 73 -14.59 3.86 -17.53
CA LEU A 73 -14.17 3.73 -18.94
C LEU A 73 -12.95 4.58 -19.30
N ASN A 74 -12.72 5.66 -18.54
CA ASN A 74 -11.57 6.54 -18.72
C ASN A 74 -10.68 6.43 -17.50
N ALA A 75 -9.45 5.94 -17.64
CA ALA A 75 -8.45 6.05 -16.59
C ALA A 75 -8.38 7.52 -16.18
N ILE A 76 -8.94 7.85 -15.01
CA ILE A 76 -8.68 9.13 -14.37
C ILE A 76 -7.15 9.21 -14.36
N LYS A 77 -6.59 10.29 -14.91
CA LYS A 77 -5.18 10.62 -14.67
C LYS A 77 -5.04 10.82 -13.17
N ILE A 78 -4.85 9.72 -12.45
CA ILE A 78 -4.23 9.73 -11.15
C ILE A 78 -2.91 10.43 -11.44
N VAL A 79 -2.66 11.54 -10.76
CA VAL A 79 -1.35 12.16 -10.80
C VAL A 79 -0.43 11.10 -10.22
N ASP A 80 0.18 10.32 -11.10
CA ASP A 80 1.23 9.40 -10.73
C ASP A 80 2.33 10.29 -10.20
N ILE A 81 2.41 10.32 -8.89
CA ILE A 81 3.60 10.74 -8.20
C ILE A 81 4.67 9.79 -8.74
N GLU A 82 5.50 10.25 -9.67
CA GLU A 82 6.61 9.46 -10.19
C GLU A 82 7.31 8.78 -9.01
N PHE A 83 7.11 7.47 -8.92
CA PHE A 83 7.81 6.62 -7.99
C PHE A 83 9.10 6.27 -8.71
N GLU A 84 10.25 6.66 -8.14
CA GLU A 84 11.48 5.87 -8.36
C GLU A 84 11.12 4.40 -8.14
N THR A 85 11.74 3.51 -8.93
CA THR A 85 11.52 2.04 -8.95
C THR A 85 10.91 1.56 -7.64
N SER A 86 9.59 1.45 -7.65
CA SER A 86 8.79 1.17 -6.48
C SER A 86 9.10 -0.25 -6.01
N TRP A 87 8.87 -0.53 -4.74
CA TRP A 87 8.93 -1.89 -4.21
C TRP A 87 7.98 -2.85 -4.96
N VAL A 88 6.95 -2.31 -5.63
CA VAL A 88 6.05 -3.07 -6.53
C VAL A 88 6.76 -3.48 -7.82
N ASP A 89 7.59 -2.61 -8.40
CA ASP A 89 8.36 -2.92 -9.61
C ASP A 89 9.36 -4.06 -9.36
N GLN A 90 9.89 -4.16 -8.14
CA GLN A 90 10.75 -5.27 -7.73
C GLN A 90 9.99 -6.60 -7.63
N ILE A 91 8.74 -6.58 -7.16
CA ILE A 91 7.87 -7.77 -7.12
C ILE A 91 7.55 -8.21 -8.55
N ILE A 92 7.14 -7.29 -9.42
CA ILE A 92 6.83 -7.58 -10.83
C ILE A 92 8.06 -8.14 -11.54
N ASN A 93 9.23 -7.51 -11.40
CA ASN A 93 10.46 -8.02 -11.99
C ASN A 93 10.84 -9.40 -11.44
N SER A 94 10.64 -9.67 -10.15
CA SER A 94 10.89 -11.01 -9.61
C SER A 94 9.93 -12.08 -10.15
N LEU A 95 8.67 -11.72 -10.40
CA LEU A 95 7.67 -12.64 -10.95
C LEU A 95 7.83 -12.88 -12.46
N VAL A 96 8.27 -11.86 -13.21
CA VAL A 96 8.33 -11.90 -14.68
C VAL A 96 9.73 -12.25 -15.20
N ARG A 97 10.79 -11.79 -14.51
CA ARG A 97 12.19 -11.86 -15.00
C ARG A 97 13.12 -12.68 -14.11
N ASP A 98 12.58 -13.29 -13.05
CA ASP A 98 13.31 -14.11 -12.08
C ASP A 98 14.60 -13.44 -11.55
N THR A 99 14.58 -12.11 -11.43
CA THR A 99 15.77 -11.33 -11.07
C THR A 99 16.12 -11.49 -9.60
N LEU A 100 17.34 -11.97 -9.33
CA LEU A 100 17.89 -12.18 -7.99
C LEU A 100 18.43 -10.86 -7.41
N LEU A 101 17.82 -10.37 -6.32
CA LEU A 101 18.34 -9.22 -5.58
C LEU A 101 19.61 -9.62 -4.81
N GLY A 102 20.71 -8.89 -5.03
CA GLY A 102 22.02 -9.19 -4.43
C GLY A 102 22.09 -9.07 -2.91
N ASN A 103 21.13 -8.40 -2.27
CA ASN A 103 21.01 -8.31 -0.82
C ASN A 103 20.07 -9.42 -0.28
N PRO A 104 20.57 -10.35 0.55
CA PRO A 104 19.77 -11.48 1.04
C PRO A 104 18.58 -11.06 1.93
N VAL A 105 18.66 -9.91 2.61
CA VAL A 105 17.56 -9.39 3.46
C VAL A 105 16.43 -8.81 2.60
N GLU A 106 16.79 -8.08 1.55
CA GLU A 106 15.84 -7.54 0.58
C GLU A 106 15.20 -8.67 -0.22
N ALA A 107 15.98 -9.65 -0.69
CA ALA A 107 15.49 -10.82 -1.38
C ALA A 107 14.46 -11.59 -0.54
N LYS A 108 14.71 -11.78 0.76
CA LYS A 108 13.76 -12.44 1.67
C LYS A 108 12.46 -11.64 1.83
N THR A 109 12.57 -10.32 1.93
CA THR A 109 11.42 -9.42 2.05
C THR A 109 10.58 -9.42 0.78
N ILE A 110 11.22 -9.38 -0.38
CA ILE A 110 10.54 -9.43 -1.68
C ILE A 110 9.90 -10.80 -1.90
N LYS A 111 10.58 -11.92 -1.61
CA LYS A 111 9.97 -13.27 -1.68
C LYS A 111 8.73 -13.42 -0.81
N PHE A 112 8.77 -12.92 0.42
CA PHE A 112 7.60 -12.93 1.29
C PHE A 112 6.43 -12.13 0.71
N ARG A 113 6.71 -10.97 0.10
CA ARG A 113 5.69 -10.15 -0.56
C ARG A 113 5.18 -10.79 -1.84
N VAL A 114 6.05 -11.36 -2.67
CA VAL A 114 5.68 -12.12 -3.86
C VAL A 114 4.70 -13.22 -3.50
N ALA A 115 4.98 -14.03 -2.47
CA ALA A 115 4.08 -15.07 -1.99
C ALA A 115 2.71 -14.54 -1.52
N MET A 116 2.62 -13.29 -1.07
CA MET A 116 1.36 -12.63 -0.71
C MET A 116 0.55 -12.17 -1.94
N PHE A 117 1.20 -11.94 -3.07
CA PHE A 117 0.59 -11.42 -4.31
C PHE A 117 0.55 -12.45 -5.45
N THR A 118 1.18 -13.61 -5.30
CA THR A 118 1.04 -14.73 -6.22
C THR A 118 -0.40 -15.22 -6.17
N MET A 119 -1.10 -15.04 -7.30
CA MET A 119 -2.39 -15.66 -7.53
C MET A 119 -2.17 -17.16 -7.66
N ILE A 120 -2.73 -17.94 -6.72
CA ILE A 120 -2.79 -19.39 -6.86
C ILE A 120 -3.92 -19.63 -7.87
N ASP A 121 -3.57 -19.91 -9.12
CA ASP A 121 -4.54 -20.44 -10.09
C ASP A 121 -5.02 -21.80 -9.57
N GLY A 122 -6.34 -21.94 -9.49
CA GLY A 122 -7.04 -23.17 -9.10
C GLY A 122 -7.53 -23.91 -10.32
#